data_AF-R7LPL9-F1
#
_entry.id   AF-R7LPL9-F1
#
_cell.length_a   1.000
_cell.length_b   1.000
_cell.length_c   1.000
_cell.angle_alpha   90.00
_cell.angle_beta   90.00
_cell.angle_gamma   90.00
#
_symmetry.space_group_name_H-M   'P 1'
#
loop_
_entity.id
_entity.type
_entity.pdbx_description
1 polymer ?
#
loop_
_entity_poly.entity_id
_entity_poly.type
_entity_poly.pdbx_seq_one_letter_code
_entity_poly.pdbx_strand_id
1 'polypeptide(L)' 'MNKRITNICRSKWKNENEQYLYELQKFLDLTDNIEDEKLRKQIVSQMLKCDKCVTNLAEEIFENLNVNNK' A
#
# COMPACT_ATOMS: atom_id res chain seq x y z
N MET A 1 -21.91 4.80 -13.74
CA MET A 1 -20.43 4.74 -13.71
C MET A 1 -20.00 3.69 -12.69
N ASN A 2 -19.23 2.69 -13.12
CA ASN A 2 -18.84 1.54 -12.29
C ASN A 2 -17.83 1.96 -11.21
N LYS A 3 -18.19 1.80 -9.92
CA LYS A 3 -17.32 2.01 -8.74
C LYS A 3 -15.98 1.25 -8.79
N ARG A 4 -15.83 0.24 -9.68
CA ARG A 4 -14.57 -0.46 -9.92
C ARG A 4 -13.53 0.37 -10.67
N ILE A 5 -13.95 1.29 -11.55
CA ILE A 5 -13.03 2.07 -12.38
C ILE A 5 -12.39 3.21 -11.57
N THR A 6 -13.08 3.73 -10.55
CA THR A 6 -12.56 4.79 -9.67
C THR A 6 -11.44 4.30 -8.74
N ASN A 7 -11.40 3.01 -8.37
CA ASN A 7 -10.34 2.46 -7.52
C ASN A 7 -9.01 2.21 -8.26
N ILE A 8 -9.02 2.06 -9.59
CA ILE A 8 -7.80 1.77 -10.36
C ILE A 8 -6.94 3.04 -10.54
N CYS A 9 -7.53 4.24 -10.54
CA CYS A 9 -6.76 5.48 -10.59
C CYS A 9 -6.18 5.91 -9.24
N ARG A 10 -6.72 5.42 -8.12
CA ARG A 10 -6.37 5.94 -6.78
C ARG A 10 -5.08 5.36 -6.21
N SER A 11 -4.65 4.19 -6.70
CA SER A 11 -3.44 3.49 -6.27
C SER A 11 -2.23 3.64 -7.21
N LYS A 12 -2.38 4.36 -8.34
CA LYS A 12 -1.29 4.54 -9.31
C LYS A 12 -0.05 5.18 -8.70
N TRP A 13 -0.22 6.21 -7.87
CA TRP A 13 0.90 6.92 -7.22
C TRP A 13 1.79 5.99 -6.40
N LYS A 14 1.26 4.88 -5.90
CA LYS A 14 2.00 3.90 -5.10
C LYS A 14 2.70 2.87 -5.97
N ASN A 15 2.00 2.39 -7.00
CA ASN A 15 2.52 1.42 -7.96
C ASN A 15 3.51 2.03 -8.97
N GLU A 16 3.56 3.36 -9.08
CA GLU A 16 4.52 4.10 -9.90
C GLU A 16 5.72 4.61 -9.07
N ASN A 17 5.68 4.43 -7.74
CA ASN A 17 6.77 4.84 -6.85
C ASN A 17 7.81 3.72 -6.75
N GLU A 18 8.91 3.88 -7.48
CA GLU A 18 10.01 2.92 -7.52
C GLU A 18 10.61 2.62 -6.14
N GLN A 19 10.76 3.64 -5.29
CA GLN A 19 11.29 3.46 -3.94
C GLN A 19 10.36 2.58 -3.10
N TYR A 20 9.06 2.83 -3.17
CA TYR A 20 8.07 2.03 -2.45
C TYR A 20 8.07 0.57 -2.92
N LEU A 21 8.10 0.33 -4.24
CA LEU A 21 8.18 -1.02 -4.78
C LEU A 21 9.49 -1.73 -4.38
N TYR A 22 10.60 -1.01 -4.37
CA TYR A 22 11.90 -1.53 -3.96
C TYR A 22 11.92 -1.95 -2.49
N GLU A 23 11.40 -1.10 -1.59
CA GLU A 23 11.32 -1.42 -0.16
C GLU A 23 10.34 -2.58 0.10
N LEU A 24 9.21 -2.63 -0.62
CA LEU A 24 8.26 -3.75 -0.52
C LEU A 24 8.90 -5.07 -0.96
N GLN A 25 9.66 -5.06 -2.05
CA GLN A 25 10.35 -6.25 -2.53
C GLN A 25 11.41 -6.71 -1.52
N LYS A 26 12.24 -5.78 -1.02
CA LYS A 26 13.21 -6.09 0.04
C LYS A 26 12.56 -6.64 1.30
N PHE A 27 11.42 -6.09 1.70
CA PHE A 27 10.66 -6.60 2.84
C PHE A 27 10.24 -8.07 2.60
N LEU A 28 9.69 -8.37 1.42
CA LEU A 28 9.29 -9.74 1.09
C LEU A 28 10.49 -10.70 1.09
N ASP A 29 11.60 -10.30 0.46
CA ASP A 29 12.85 -11.08 0.45
C ASP A 29 13.36 -11.35 1.88
N LEU A 30 13.29 -10.36 2.77
CA LEU A 30 13.64 -10.54 4.19
C LEU A 30 12.68 -11.50 4.91
N THR A 31 11.38 -11.41 4.63
CA THR A 31 10.39 -12.31 5.23
C THR A 31 10.50 -13.74 4.72
N ASP A 32 10.99 -13.95 3.50
CA ASP A 32 11.17 -15.28 2.93
C ASP A 32 12.28 -16.07 3.61
N ASN A 33 13.24 -15.40 4.24
CA ASN A 33 14.27 -16.03 5.08
C ASN A 33 13.75 -16.54 6.43
N ILE A 34 12.48 -16.28 6.78
CA ILE A 34 11.88 -16.76 8.03
C ILE A 34 11.41 -18.20 7.84
N GLU A 35 12.07 -19.13 8.52
CA GLU A 35 11.75 -20.57 8.48
C GLU A 35 10.35 -20.88 9.06
N ASP A 36 9.94 -20.16 10.11
CA ASP A 36 8.59 -20.30 10.67
C ASP A 36 7.56 -19.66 9.74
N GLU A 37 6.87 -20.52 8.98
CA GLU A 37 5.83 -20.12 8.03
C GLU A 37 4.68 -19.35 8.69
N LYS A 38 4.32 -19.70 9.93
CA LYS A 38 3.23 -19.02 10.66
C LYS A 38 3.66 -17.60 11.02
N LEU A 39 4.87 -17.45 11.54
CA LEU A 39 5.45 -16.15 11.85
C LEU A 39 5.61 -15.29 10.59
N ARG A 40 6.12 -15.86 9.49
CA ARG A 40 6.23 -15.19 8.19
C ARG A 40 4.88 -14.64 7.73
N LYS A 41 3.84 -15.49 7.73
CA LYS A 41 2.47 -15.10 7.35
C LYS A 41 1.91 -13.99 8.24
N GLN A 42 2.19 -14.04 9.54
CA GLN A 42 1.75 -12.99 10.47
C GLN A 42 2.44 -11.65 10.20
N ILE A 43 3.75 -11.65 9.96
CA ILE A 43 4.53 -10.46 9.65
C ILE A 43 4.07 -9.82 8.34
N VAL A 44 3.94 -10.62 7.27
CA VAL A 44 3.44 -10.14 5.97
C VAL A 44 2.01 -9.59 6.11
N SER A 45 1.13 -10.30 6.83
CA SER A 45 -0.24 -9.83 7.09
C SER A 45 -0.26 -8.49 7.83
N GLN A 46 0.62 -8.32 8.81
CA GLN A 46 0.69 -7.08 9.58
C GLN A 46 1.22 -5.92 8.73
N MET A 47 2.24 -6.15 7.91
CA MET A 47 2.74 -5.14 6.96
C MET A 47 1.63 -4.71 6.01
N LEU A 48 0.87 -5.64 5.42
CA LEU A 48 -0.24 -5.32 4.51
C LEU A 48 -1.34 -4.49 5.19
N LYS A 49 -1.60 -4.71 6.48
CA LYS A 49 -2.55 -3.88 7.25
C LYS A 49 -2.02 -2.47 7.45
N CYS A 50 -0.75 -2.32 7.82
CA CYS A 50 -0.09 -1.01 7.93
C CYS A 50 -0.12 -0.30 6.58
N ASP A 51 0.19 -1.02 5.50
CA ASP A 51 0.20 -0.49 4.14
C ASP A 51 -1.15 0.09 3.73
N LYS A 52 -2.22 -0.67 3.98
CA LYS A 52 -3.59 -0.24 3.74
C LYS A 52 -3.96 0.99 4.56
N CYS A 53 -3.55 1.06 5.82
CA CYS A 53 -3.78 2.22 6.69
C CYS A 53 -3.13 3.48 6.10
N VAL A 54 -1.86 3.40 5.71
CA VAL A 54 -1.14 4.52 5.10
C VAL A 54 -1.75 4.94 3.76
N THR A 55 -2.16 3.98 2.93
CA THR A 55 -2.86 4.29 1.66
C THR A 55 -4.13 5.08 1.91
N ASN A 56 -4.97 4.64 2.85
CA ASN A 56 -6.22 5.33 3.17
C ASN A 56 -5.96 6.76 3.67
N LEU A 57 -4.98 6.94 4.56
CA LEU A 57 -4.60 8.28 5.05
C LEU A 57 -4.11 9.19 3.92
N ALA A 58 -3.27 8.68 3.02
CA ALA A 58 -2.78 9.44 1.88
C ALA A 58 -3.94 9.83 0.94
N GLU A 59 -4.86 8.90 0.67
CA GLU A 59 -6.04 9.16 -0.16
C GLU A 59 -6.96 10.20 0.47
N GLU A 60 -7.22 10.14 1.78
CA GLU A 60 -8.00 11.17 2.50
C GLU A 60 -7.33 12.55 2.40
N ILE A 61 -6.00 12.61 2.53
CA ILE A 61 -5.25 13.86 2.36
C ILE A 61 -5.39 14.38 0.92
N PHE A 62 -5.26 13.52 -0.10
CA PHE A 62 -5.42 13.93 -1.50
C PHE A 62 -6.84 14.43 -1.80
N GLU A 63 -7.87 13.79 -1.24
CA GLU A 63 -9.26 14.25 -1.36
C GLU A 63 -9.43 15.63 -0.73
N ASN A 64 -8.93 15.84 0.49
CA ASN A 64 -9.01 17.13 1.19
C ASN A 64 -8.27 18.27 0.45
N LEU A 65 -7.10 17.98 -0.12
CA LEU A 65 -6.33 18.95 -0.91
C LEU A 65 -7.04 19.33 -2.22
N ASN A 66 -7.74 18.39 -2.86
CA ASN A 66 -8.52 18.67 -4.08
C ASN A 66 -9.78 19.50 -3.80
N VAL A 67 -10.38 19.39 -2.62
CA VAL A 67 -11.57 20.17 -2.22
C VAL A 67 -11.20 21.63 -1.93
N ASN A 68 -10.04 21.89 -1.32
CA ASN A 68 -9.61 23.25 -0.96
C ASN A 68 -9.07 24.09 -2.14
N ASN A 69 -8.90 23.48 -3.32
CA ASN A 69 -8.44 24.15 -4.55
C ASN A 69 -9.60 24.48 -5.53
N LYS A 70 -10.86 24.34 -5.09
CA LYS A 70 -12.07 24.74 -5.83
C LYS A 70 -12.74 25.92 -5.14
#